data_AF-A0A953MWT0-F1
#
_entry.id   AF-A0A953MWT0-F1
#
_cell.length_a   1.000
_cell.length_b   1.000
_cell.length_c   1.000
_cell.angle_alpha   90.00
_cell.angle_beta   90.00
_cell.angle_gamma   90.00
#
_symmetry.space_group_name_H-M   'P 1'
#
loop_
_entity.id
_entity.type
_entity.pdbx_description
1 polymer ?
#
loop_
_entity_poly.entity_id
_entity_poly.type
_entity_poly.pdbx_seq_one_letter_code
_entity_poly.pdbx_strand_id
1 'polypeptide(L)'
;MATDPGIPELQVTGPVRALIPGAFTLAALCFLLSFWHMNCIGIRVAGMTGADLVAGRGPTPDAAGIAELQKLGKAKDLAASLLQRWLGEETVREAGELMNDLVGPNAGAEIQAMLVDEGVDPSRGARPMSSSPWAIIALAAALAGVLVPFLRLRAEQVVWTVLSLIGLVCLVFMQAELRSLTTDGAKLLGRLDPLMMNVPLGIEGSFGIGYICAIASFALAGLLAFLRPGKSPDAIVGNGEPKRV
;
A
#
# COMPACT_ATOMS: atom_id res chain seq x y z
N MET A 1 41.24 34.15 -38.82
CA MET A 1 39.98 33.92 -38.08
C MET A 1 39.99 32.46 -37.66
N ALA A 2 40.25 32.19 -36.38
CA ALA A 2 40.31 30.83 -35.85
C ALA A 2 38.88 30.33 -35.61
N THR A 3 38.53 29.23 -36.27
CA THR A 3 37.32 28.47 -36.00
C THR A 3 37.41 27.91 -34.59
N ASP A 4 36.48 28.33 -33.73
CA ASP A 4 36.32 27.86 -32.36
C ASP A 4 36.18 26.33 -32.39
N PRO A 5 37.09 25.54 -31.78
CA PRO A 5 37.00 24.09 -31.77
C PRO A 5 35.76 23.72 -30.96
N GLY A 6 34.72 23.27 -31.68
CA GLY A 6 33.42 22.91 -31.13
C GLY A 6 33.59 22.06 -29.87
N ILE A 7 33.23 22.65 -28.73
CA ILE A 7 33.18 21.95 -27.46
C ILE A 7 32.22 20.77 -27.67
N PRO A 8 32.67 19.51 -27.48
CA PRO A 8 31.78 18.37 -27.59
C PRO A 8 30.67 18.58 -26.58
N GLU A 9 29.47 18.80 -27.11
CA GLU A 9 28.25 18.97 -26.33
C GLU A 9 28.12 17.74 -25.45
N LEU A 10 28.48 17.87 -24.17
CA LEU A 10 28.46 16.77 -23.22
C LEU A 10 27.02 16.25 -23.23
N GLN A 11 26.81 15.03 -23.74
CA GLN A 11 25.51 14.37 -23.74
C GLN A 11 25.14 13.96 -22.31
N VAL A 12 24.90 14.94 -21.43
CA VAL A 12 24.43 14.73 -20.04
C VAL A 12 22.97 14.24 -20.01
N THR A 13 22.32 14.08 -21.17
CA THR A 13 20.93 13.64 -21.25
C THR A 13 20.74 12.13 -21.05
N GLY A 14 21.82 11.33 -21.06
CA GLY A 14 21.79 9.88 -20.84
C GLY A 14 21.24 9.45 -19.47
N PRO A 15 21.84 9.88 -18.34
CA PRO A 15 21.49 9.36 -17.02
C PRO A 15 20.05 9.69 -16.60
N VAL A 16 19.53 10.88 -16.93
CA VAL A 16 18.17 11.28 -16.53
C VAL A 16 17.09 10.42 -17.18
N ARG A 17 17.32 9.92 -18.40
CA ARG A 17 16.36 9.05 -19.09
C ARG A 17 16.20 7.68 -18.42
N ALA A 18 17.26 7.18 -17.78
CA ALA A 18 17.23 5.90 -17.07
C ALA A 18 16.61 6.01 -15.66
N LEU A 19 16.61 7.21 -15.06
CA LEU A 19 16.10 7.42 -13.71
C LEU A 19 14.57 7.30 -13.61
N ILE A 20 13.81 7.75 -14.62
CA ILE A 20 12.33 7.71 -14.58
C ILE A 20 11.82 6.26 -14.52
N PRO A 21 12.24 5.33 -15.42
CA PRO A 21 11.86 3.93 -15.32
C PRO A 21 12.37 3.26 -14.05
N GLY A 22 13.55 3.67 -13.57
CA GLY A 22 14.08 3.24 -12.27
C GLY A 22 13.17 3.61 -11.10
N ALA A 23 12.62 4.83 -11.08
CA ALA A 23 11.68 5.26 -10.06
C ALA A 23 10.36 4.47 -10.09
N PHE A 24 9.82 4.18 -11.28
CA PHE A 24 8.64 3.31 -11.39
C PHE A 24 8.92 1.86 -10.98
N THR A 25 10.10 1.34 -11.28
CA THR A 25 10.54 0.02 -10.83
C THR A 25 10.62 -0.03 -9.31
N LEU A 26 11.21 1.00 -8.70
CA LEU A 26 11.27 1.14 -7.26
C LEU A 26 9.87 1.20 -6.66
N ALA A 27 8.96 2.00 -7.23
CA ALA A 27 7.56 2.07 -6.79
C ALA A 27 6.90 0.69 -6.78
N ALA A 28 7.06 -0.10 -7.85
CA ALA A 28 6.53 -1.47 -7.93
C ALA A 28 7.14 -2.39 -6.87
N LEU A 29 8.46 -2.32 -6.64
CA LEU A 29 9.13 -3.11 -5.60
C LEU A 29 8.68 -2.72 -4.20
N CYS A 30 8.34 -1.45 -3.94
CA CYS A 30 7.83 -1.03 -2.64
C CYS A 30 6.52 -1.77 -2.28
N PHE A 31 5.71 -2.24 -3.24
CA PHE A 31 4.50 -3.04 -2.97
C PHE A 31 4.78 -4.40 -2.33
N LEU A 32 6.00 -4.92 -2.45
CA LEU A 32 6.42 -6.14 -1.77
C LEU A 32 6.77 -5.90 -0.29
N LEU A 33 6.91 -4.64 0.12
CA LEU A 33 7.20 -4.25 1.49
C LEU A 33 5.91 -4.05 2.29
N SER A 34 6.04 -3.91 3.61
CA SER A 34 4.90 -3.60 4.47
C SER A 34 4.30 -2.23 4.13
N PHE A 35 3.01 -2.22 3.83
CA PHE A 35 2.23 -1.05 3.46
C PHE A 35 1.45 -0.47 4.63
N TRP A 36 0.92 -1.36 5.47
CA TRP A 36 0.04 -0.97 6.57
C TRP A 36 0.28 -1.87 7.78
N HIS A 37 0.18 -1.26 8.96
CA HIS A 37 0.35 -1.91 10.25
C HIS A 37 -0.81 -1.56 11.15
N MET A 38 -1.37 -2.57 11.79
CA MET A 38 -2.32 -2.41 12.88
C MET A 38 -1.52 -2.46 14.18
N ASN A 39 -1.58 -1.38 14.96
CA ASN A 39 -0.97 -1.31 16.26
C ASN A 39 -2.06 -1.28 17.33
N CYS A 40 -1.83 -1.97 18.44
CA CYS A 40 -2.64 -1.87 19.65
C CYS A 40 -1.75 -1.45 20.81
N ILE A 41 -2.06 -0.32 21.45
CA ILE A 41 -1.24 0.25 22.54
C ILE A 41 0.25 0.37 22.10
N GLY A 42 0.47 0.81 20.85
CA GLY A 42 1.82 0.94 20.27
C GLY A 42 2.52 -0.37 19.88
N ILE A 43 1.93 -1.55 20.16
CA ILE A 43 2.47 -2.85 19.76
C ILE A 43 1.85 -3.26 18.41
N ARG A 44 2.67 -3.64 17.45
CA ARG A 44 2.21 -4.10 16.13
C ARG A 44 1.58 -5.48 16.24
N VAL A 45 0.29 -5.62 15.92
CA VAL A 45 -0.44 -6.89 16.04
C VAL A 45 -0.68 -7.57 14.71
N ALA A 46 -0.75 -6.79 13.64
CA ALA A 46 -0.95 -7.29 12.30
C ALA A 46 -0.34 -6.33 11.28
N GLY A 47 -0.10 -6.82 10.07
CA GLY A 47 0.31 -5.97 8.97
C GLY A 47 -0.10 -6.52 7.62
N MET A 48 0.01 -5.68 6.61
CA MET A 48 -0.27 -6.03 5.22
C MET A 48 0.87 -5.52 4.34
N THR A 49 1.29 -6.33 3.38
CA THR A 49 2.10 -5.84 2.27
C THR A 49 1.22 -5.17 1.22
N GLY A 50 1.81 -4.41 0.30
CA GLY A 50 1.09 -3.88 -0.85
C GLY A 50 0.55 -5.01 -1.75
N ALA A 51 1.28 -6.12 -1.86
CA ALA A 51 0.85 -7.30 -2.58
C ALA A 51 -0.39 -7.96 -1.95
N ASP A 52 -0.49 -7.99 -0.62
CA ASP A 52 -1.68 -8.49 0.07
C ASP A 52 -2.91 -7.62 -0.22
N LEU A 53 -2.74 -6.29 -0.23
CA LEU A 53 -3.81 -5.35 -0.59
C LEU A 53 -4.30 -5.54 -2.03
N VAL A 54 -3.37 -5.77 -2.97
CA VAL A 54 -3.68 -6.07 -4.38
C VAL A 54 -4.38 -7.42 -4.51
N ALA A 55 -3.93 -8.42 -3.77
CA ALA A 55 -4.51 -9.76 -3.79
C ALA A 55 -5.84 -9.86 -3.03
N GLY A 56 -6.22 -8.84 -2.25
CA GLY A 56 -7.38 -8.91 -1.35
C GLY A 56 -7.19 -9.89 -0.19
N ARG A 57 -5.93 -10.12 0.21
CA ARG A 57 -5.63 -10.89 1.42
C ARG A 57 -5.82 -9.99 2.63
N GLY A 58 -6.27 -10.55 3.75
CA GLY A 58 -6.38 -9.80 5.01
C GLY A 58 -5.02 -9.50 5.63
N PRO A 59 -4.99 -8.71 6.72
CA PRO A 59 -3.79 -8.53 7.54
C PRO A 59 -3.25 -9.85 8.07
N THR A 60 -1.95 -10.07 7.87
CA THR A 60 -1.25 -11.20 8.48
C THR A 60 -0.95 -10.87 9.94
N PRO A 61 -1.24 -11.77 10.88
CA PRO A 61 -0.92 -11.59 12.29
C PRO A 61 0.60 -11.48 12.53
N ASP A 62 1.00 -10.59 13.43
CA ASP A 62 2.39 -10.43 13.87
C ASP A 62 2.60 -11.23 15.15
N ALA A 63 3.19 -12.43 15.02
CA ALA A 63 3.39 -13.35 16.14
C ALA A 63 4.17 -12.70 17.30
N ALA A 64 5.13 -11.80 17.01
CA ALA A 64 5.93 -11.16 18.04
C ALA A 64 5.09 -10.19 18.88
N GLY A 65 4.29 -9.34 18.23
CA GLY A 65 3.42 -8.40 18.95
C GLY A 65 2.23 -9.07 19.61
N ILE A 66 1.72 -10.17 19.06
CA ILE A 66 0.72 -11.01 19.74
C ILE A 66 1.31 -11.60 21.03
N ALA A 67 2.52 -12.16 20.97
CA ALA A 67 3.21 -12.67 22.16
C ALA A 67 3.49 -11.58 23.20
N GLU A 68 3.81 -10.35 22.77
CA GLU A 68 4.01 -9.21 23.66
C GLU A 68 2.70 -8.77 24.32
N LEU A 69 1.60 -8.70 23.58
CA LEU A 69 0.28 -8.44 24.14
C LEU A 69 -0.17 -9.51 25.13
N GLN A 70 0.20 -10.78 24.90
CA GLN A 70 -0.10 -11.87 25.82
C GLN A 70 0.55 -11.68 27.18
N LYS A 71 1.81 -11.21 27.21
CA LYS A 71 2.51 -10.89 28.46
C LYS A 71 1.80 -9.79 29.25
N LEU A 72 1.08 -8.90 28.58
CA LEU A 72 0.34 -7.82 29.24
C LEU A 72 -0.98 -8.28 29.86
N GLY A 73 -1.36 -9.56 29.75
CA GLY A 73 -2.61 -10.11 30.30
C GLY A 73 -3.89 -9.57 29.66
N LYS A 74 -3.76 -8.64 28.70
CA LYS A 74 -4.85 -7.98 27.95
C LYS A 74 -5.21 -8.70 26.64
N ALA A 75 -4.45 -9.74 26.28
CA ALA A 75 -4.57 -10.40 24.98
C ALA A 75 -5.82 -11.24 24.80
N LYS A 76 -6.45 -11.73 25.87
CA LYS A 76 -7.50 -12.75 25.71
C LYS A 76 -8.71 -12.18 24.96
N ASP A 77 -9.20 -11.03 25.41
CA ASP A 77 -10.40 -10.41 24.88
C ASP A 77 -10.12 -9.56 23.64
N LEU A 78 -8.90 -9.01 23.55
CA LEU A 78 -8.45 -8.24 22.39
C LEU A 78 -8.14 -9.14 21.18
N ALA A 79 -7.45 -10.27 21.38
CA ALA A 79 -7.23 -11.25 20.32
C ALA A 79 -8.58 -11.77 19.83
N ALA A 80 -9.50 -12.12 20.74
CA ALA A 80 -10.86 -12.48 20.39
C ALA A 80 -11.53 -11.43 19.49
N SER A 81 -11.59 -10.16 19.92
CA SER A 81 -12.26 -9.09 19.15
C SER A 81 -11.60 -8.78 17.79
N LEU A 82 -10.26 -8.87 17.69
CA LEU A 82 -9.52 -8.68 16.44
C LEU A 82 -9.71 -9.85 15.48
N LEU A 83 -9.72 -11.08 16.00
CA LEU A 83 -9.93 -12.31 15.24
C LEU A 83 -11.36 -12.46 14.75
N GLN A 84 -12.34 -12.11 15.60
CA GLN A 84 -13.76 -12.12 15.28
C GLN A 84 -14.12 -11.29 14.05
N ARG A 85 -13.40 -10.19 13.77
CA ARG A 85 -13.82 -9.22 12.75
C ARG A 85 -13.01 -9.21 11.46
N TRP A 86 -11.74 -9.60 11.49
CA TRP A 86 -10.83 -9.42 10.36
C TRP A 86 -10.37 -10.70 9.68
N LEU A 87 -10.50 -11.84 10.35
CA LEU A 87 -9.61 -12.97 10.11
C LEU A 87 -10.32 -14.20 9.55
N GLY A 88 -11.65 -14.19 9.49
CA GLY A 88 -12.42 -15.25 8.83
C GLY A 88 -12.40 -16.57 9.57
N GLU A 89 -13.20 -17.51 9.08
CA GLU A 89 -13.43 -18.79 9.77
C GLU A 89 -12.14 -19.58 10.00
N GLU A 90 -11.23 -19.58 9.02
CA GLU A 90 -9.96 -20.32 9.10
C GLU A 90 -9.02 -19.75 10.17
N THR A 91 -8.92 -18.42 10.26
CA THR A 91 -8.03 -17.82 11.25
C THR A 91 -8.70 -17.65 12.62
N VAL A 92 -10.03 -17.55 12.68
CA VAL A 92 -10.80 -17.71 13.94
C VAL A 92 -10.60 -19.12 14.48
N ARG A 93 -10.52 -20.14 13.62
CA ARG A 93 -10.17 -21.51 14.00
C ARG A 93 -8.73 -21.61 14.47
N GLU A 94 -7.75 -21.13 13.70
CA GLU A 94 -6.33 -21.13 14.12
C GLU A 94 -6.12 -20.36 15.41
N ALA A 95 -6.81 -19.24 15.59
CA ALA A 95 -6.73 -18.50 16.83
C ALA A 95 -7.51 -19.12 17.97
N GLY A 96 -8.64 -19.78 17.71
CA GLY A 96 -9.36 -20.57 18.69
C GLY A 96 -8.48 -21.72 19.20
N GLU A 97 -7.75 -22.38 18.30
CA GLU A 97 -6.74 -23.40 18.62
C GLU A 97 -5.60 -22.78 19.44
N LEU A 98 -5.00 -21.66 18.99
CA LEU A 98 -3.98 -20.93 19.74
C LEU A 98 -4.46 -20.49 21.13
N MET A 99 -5.70 -20.01 21.24
CA MET A 99 -6.28 -19.55 22.50
C MET A 99 -6.63 -20.69 23.44
N ASN A 100 -7.04 -21.84 22.91
CA ASN A 100 -7.24 -23.06 23.68
C ASN A 100 -5.90 -23.57 24.24
N ASP A 101 -4.83 -23.53 23.43
CA ASP A 101 -3.48 -23.89 23.85
C ASP A 101 -2.91 -22.92 24.90
N LEU A 102 -3.22 -21.63 24.78
CA LEU A 102 -2.64 -20.59 25.63
C LEU A 102 -3.42 -20.31 26.91
N VAL A 103 -4.74 -20.43 26.89
CA VAL A 103 -5.62 -19.95 27.97
C VAL A 103 -6.53 -21.03 28.54
N GLY A 104 -6.56 -22.20 27.93
CA GLY A 104 -7.29 -23.37 28.40
C GLY A 104 -8.41 -23.78 27.45
N PRO A 105 -8.88 -25.04 27.57
CA PRO A 105 -9.60 -25.76 26.51
C PRO A 105 -10.98 -25.19 26.13
N ASN A 106 -11.49 -24.19 26.84
CA ASN A 106 -12.82 -23.61 26.62
C ASN A 106 -12.78 -22.17 26.10
N ALA A 107 -11.60 -21.55 26.00
CA ALA A 107 -11.48 -20.15 25.61
C ALA A 107 -12.03 -19.88 24.21
N GLY A 108 -11.78 -20.77 23.24
CA GLY A 108 -12.31 -20.66 21.89
C GLY A 108 -13.85 -20.75 21.84
N ALA A 109 -14.44 -21.63 22.67
CA ALA A 109 -15.89 -21.82 22.72
C ALA A 109 -16.61 -20.61 23.33
N GLU A 110 -16.03 -19.97 24.34
CA GLU A 110 -16.56 -18.77 24.99
C GLU A 110 -16.57 -17.57 24.03
N ILE A 111 -15.51 -17.43 23.22
CA ILE A 111 -15.41 -16.41 22.16
C ILE A 111 -16.46 -16.65 21.06
N GLN A 112 -16.68 -17.91 20.68
CA GLN A 112 -17.68 -18.28 19.67
C GLN A 112 -19.11 -18.08 20.18
N ALA A 113 -19.37 -18.28 21.47
CA ALA A 113 -20.67 -17.98 22.08
C ALA A 113 -20.96 -16.47 22.08
N MET A 114 -19.97 -15.65 22.44
CA MET A 114 -20.10 -14.18 22.37
C MET A 114 -20.35 -13.68 20.93
N LEU A 115 -19.73 -14.30 19.92
CA LEU A 115 -19.99 -13.99 18.50
C LEU A 115 -21.45 -14.18 18.11
N VAL A 116 -22.01 -15.33 18.48
CA VAL A 116 -23.37 -15.70 18.12
C VAL A 116 -24.38 -14.77 18.79
N ASP A 117 -24.12 -14.37 20.03
CA ASP A 117 -25.01 -13.46 20.79
C ASP A 117 -25.08 -12.05 20.16
N GLU A 118 -23.98 -11.54 19.60
CA GLU A 118 -23.97 -10.27 18.86
C GLU A 118 -24.56 -10.36 17.44
N GLY A 119 -25.08 -11.53 17.03
CA GLY A 119 -25.59 -11.75 15.69
C GLY A 119 -24.50 -11.75 14.61
N VAL A 120 -23.24 -11.92 15.00
CA VAL A 120 -22.12 -12.12 14.08
C VAL A 120 -22.13 -13.59 13.68
N ASP A 121 -22.74 -13.88 12.54
CA ASP A 121 -22.81 -15.22 11.96
C ASP A 121 -21.40 -15.73 11.61
N PRO A 122 -20.82 -16.68 12.38
CA PRO A 122 -19.46 -17.17 12.13
C PRO A 122 -19.36 -17.96 10.81
N SER A 123 -20.49 -18.47 10.33
CA SER A 123 -20.63 -19.18 9.04
C SER A 123 -20.66 -18.23 7.84
N ARG A 124 -20.83 -16.92 8.06
CA ARG A 124 -20.39 -15.92 7.09
C ARG A 124 -18.88 -15.81 7.23
N GLY A 125 -18.16 -16.79 6.69
CA GLY A 125 -16.69 -16.79 6.63
C GLY A 125 -16.16 -15.43 6.18
N ALA A 126 -14.90 -15.10 6.54
CA ALA A 126 -14.29 -13.80 6.25
C ALA A 126 -14.78 -13.34 4.90
N ARG A 127 -15.46 -12.20 4.86
CA ARG A 127 -15.61 -11.53 3.58
C ARG A 127 -14.17 -11.35 3.12
N PRO A 128 -13.74 -12.02 2.03
CA PRO A 128 -12.41 -11.80 1.50
C PRO A 128 -12.27 -10.29 1.41
N MET A 129 -11.21 -9.74 1.99
CA MET A 129 -11.00 -8.31 1.90
C MET A 129 -11.04 -8.00 0.42
N SER A 130 -12.05 -7.25 -0.03
CA SER A 130 -12.20 -7.00 -1.45
C SER A 130 -10.91 -6.33 -1.90
N SER A 131 -10.24 -6.92 -2.90
CA SER A 131 -8.98 -6.39 -3.41
C SER A 131 -9.09 -4.89 -3.58
N SER A 132 -8.16 -4.11 -3.01
CA SER A 132 -8.29 -2.66 -3.04
C SER A 132 -8.10 -2.19 -4.49
N PRO A 133 -9.13 -1.62 -5.13
CA PRO A 133 -9.04 -1.22 -6.54
C PRO A 133 -7.96 -0.16 -6.71
N TRP A 134 -7.76 0.70 -5.71
CA TRP A 134 -6.73 1.74 -5.69
C TRP A 134 -5.32 1.15 -5.66
N ALA A 135 -5.08 0.11 -4.86
CA ALA A 135 -3.80 -0.58 -4.82
C ALA A 135 -3.48 -1.26 -6.17
N ILE A 136 -4.48 -1.90 -6.80
CA ILE A 136 -4.35 -2.52 -8.11
C ILE A 136 -3.99 -1.47 -9.18
N ILE A 137 -4.72 -0.36 -9.24
CA ILE A 137 -4.48 0.70 -10.22
C ILE A 137 -3.11 1.33 -10.00
N ALA A 138 -2.71 1.57 -8.75
CA ALA A 138 -1.39 2.10 -8.44
C ALA A 138 -0.27 1.14 -8.87
N LEU A 139 -0.38 -0.15 -8.57
CA LEU A 139 0.61 -1.14 -9.02
C LEU A 139 0.65 -1.23 -10.55
N ALA A 140 -0.52 -1.25 -11.21
CA ALA A 140 -0.61 -1.25 -12.67
C ALA A 140 0.05 -0.01 -13.29
N ALA A 141 -0.14 1.17 -12.69
CA ALA A 141 0.53 2.40 -13.11
C ALA A 141 2.06 2.32 -12.95
N ALA A 142 2.55 1.72 -11.87
CA ALA A 142 3.98 1.47 -11.68
C ALA A 142 4.55 0.57 -12.79
N LEU A 143 3.91 -0.59 -13.04
CA LEU A 143 4.34 -1.53 -14.08
C LEU A 143 4.25 -0.92 -15.49
N ALA A 144 3.19 -0.18 -15.78
CA ALA A 144 3.05 0.55 -17.04
C ALA A 144 4.21 1.54 -17.21
N GLY A 145 4.56 2.31 -16.17
CA GLY A 145 5.67 3.26 -16.20
C GLY A 145 7.02 2.62 -16.53
N VAL A 146 7.26 1.39 -16.05
CA VAL A 146 8.44 0.58 -16.39
C VAL A 146 8.44 0.16 -17.87
N LEU A 147 7.26 -0.10 -18.46
CA LEU A 147 7.12 -0.57 -19.84
C LEU A 147 7.17 0.54 -20.90
N VAL A 148 6.82 1.78 -20.55
CA VAL A 148 6.78 2.93 -21.48
C VAL A 148 8.06 3.10 -22.33
N PRO A 149 9.30 2.99 -21.80
CA PRO A 149 10.52 3.14 -22.60
C PRO A 149 10.62 2.16 -23.77
N PHE A 150 10.06 0.95 -23.61
CA PHE A 150 10.09 -0.10 -24.62
C PHE A 150 9.10 0.15 -25.77
N LEU A 151 8.05 0.94 -25.51
CA LEU A 151 7.00 1.24 -26.48
C LEU A 151 7.36 2.36 -27.46
N ARG A 152 8.49 3.08 -27.25
CA ARG A 152 9.00 4.15 -28.12
C ARG A 152 7.93 5.20 -28.50
N LEU A 153 7.06 5.56 -27.56
CA LEU A 153 5.96 6.50 -27.79
C LEU A 153 6.49 7.92 -28.05
N ARG A 154 5.89 8.65 -29.00
CA ARG A 154 6.24 10.06 -29.27
C ARG A 154 5.96 11.00 -28.08
N ALA A 155 4.98 10.65 -27.26
CA ALA A 155 4.54 11.43 -26.10
C ALA A 155 5.00 10.85 -24.75
N GLU A 156 6.17 10.19 -24.72
CA GLU A 156 6.75 9.50 -23.55
C GLU A 156 6.65 10.33 -22.25
N GLN A 157 7.04 11.61 -22.32
CA GLN A 157 7.04 12.51 -21.17
C GLN A 157 5.66 12.71 -20.57
N VAL A 158 4.65 12.98 -21.40
CA VAL A 158 3.27 13.19 -20.97
C VAL A 158 2.73 11.92 -20.32
N VAL A 159 3.02 10.75 -20.92
CA VAL A 159 2.56 9.46 -20.40
C VAL A 159 3.12 9.18 -19.01
N TRP A 160 4.42 9.40 -18.77
CA TRP A 160 4.99 9.19 -17.43
C TRP A 160 4.43 10.14 -16.38
N THR A 161 4.27 11.42 -16.72
CA THR A 161 3.67 12.40 -15.79
C THR A 161 2.25 11.98 -15.40
N VAL A 162 1.45 11.54 -16.38
CA VAL A 162 0.08 11.06 -16.13
C VAL A 162 0.08 9.79 -15.27
N LEU A 163 0.93 8.80 -15.58
CA LEU A 163 1.03 7.56 -14.80
C LEU A 163 1.48 7.81 -13.36
N SER A 164 2.43 8.73 -13.15
CA SER A 164 2.87 9.16 -11.82
C SER A 164 1.74 9.79 -11.03
N LEU A 165 0.97 10.69 -11.65
CA LEU A 165 -0.16 11.35 -11.01
C LEU A 165 -1.26 10.34 -10.65
N ILE A 166 -1.60 9.41 -11.54
CA ILE A 166 -2.57 8.34 -11.28
C ILE A 166 -2.11 7.51 -10.07
N GLY A 167 -0.85 7.07 -10.04
CA GLY A 167 -0.28 6.31 -8.94
C GLY A 167 -0.38 7.05 -7.59
N LEU A 168 0.01 8.33 -7.56
CA LEU A 168 -0.09 9.18 -6.36
C LEU A 168 -1.53 9.32 -5.87
N VAL A 169 -2.45 9.68 -6.76
CA VAL A 169 -3.86 9.89 -6.41
C VAL A 169 -4.46 8.60 -5.86
N CYS A 170 -4.18 7.45 -6.46
CA CYS A 170 -4.64 6.16 -5.97
C CYS A 170 -4.09 5.83 -4.58
N LEU A 171 -2.81 6.09 -4.31
CA LEU A 171 -2.21 5.85 -2.98
C LEU A 171 -2.80 6.78 -1.90
N VAL A 172 -3.21 8.01 -2.26
CA VAL A 172 -3.90 8.92 -1.33
C VAL A 172 -5.31 8.42 -1.02
N PHE A 173 -6.09 8.01 -2.03
CA PHE A 173 -7.42 7.42 -1.82
C PHE A 173 -7.36 6.13 -1.01
N MET A 174 -6.40 5.27 -1.29
CA MET A 174 -6.15 4.05 -0.51
C MET A 174 -5.85 4.38 0.96
N GLN A 175 -5.09 5.45 1.26
CA GLN A 175 -4.85 5.87 2.63
C GLN A 175 -6.13 6.34 3.33
N ALA A 176 -7.01 7.06 2.63
CA ALA A 176 -8.30 7.47 3.18
C ALA A 176 -9.19 6.25 3.50
N GLU A 177 -9.24 5.27 2.57
CA GLU A 177 -9.97 4.01 2.75
C GLU A 177 -9.45 3.21 3.95
N LEU A 178 -8.13 2.99 4.03
CA LEU A 178 -7.53 2.28 5.17
C LEU A 178 -7.77 2.99 6.51
N ARG A 179 -7.71 4.34 6.52
CA ARG A 179 -8.06 5.12 7.73
C ARG A 179 -9.52 4.94 8.12
N SER A 180 -10.45 4.94 7.17
CA SER A 180 -11.87 4.68 7.49
C SER A 180 -12.06 3.29 8.12
N LEU A 181 -11.42 2.26 7.58
CA LEU A 181 -11.48 0.90 8.14
C LEU A 181 -10.98 0.85 9.59
N THR A 182 -9.88 1.56 9.90
CA THR A 182 -9.37 1.62 11.28
C THR A 182 -10.27 2.39 12.22
N THR A 183 -10.90 3.46 11.74
CA THR A 183 -11.80 4.29 12.54
C THR A 183 -13.09 3.52 12.87
N ASP A 184 -13.61 2.77 11.91
CA ASP A 184 -14.78 1.91 12.10
C ASP A 184 -14.45 0.67 12.94
N GLY A 185 -13.19 0.22 12.91
CA GLY A 185 -12.62 -0.72 13.87
C GLY A 185 -12.71 -0.18 15.29
N ALA A 186 -12.07 0.95 15.55
CA ALA A 186 -11.98 1.59 16.86
C ALA A 186 -13.35 1.94 17.46
N LYS A 187 -14.30 2.44 16.66
CA LYS A 187 -15.66 2.76 17.15
C LYS A 187 -16.41 1.54 17.69
N LEU A 188 -16.20 0.38 17.09
CA LEU A 188 -16.87 -0.85 17.53
C LEU A 188 -16.21 -1.43 18.78
N LEU A 189 -14.88 -1.39 18.89
CA LEU A 189 -14.21 -1.69 20.16
C LEU A 189 -14.64 -0.75 21.28
N GLY A 190 -14.83 0.54 21.00
CA GLY A 190 -15.37 1.50 21.97
C GLY A 190 -16.78 1.16 22.47
N ARG A 191 -17.57 0.36 21.72
CA ARG A 191 -18.87 -0.14 22.19
C ARG A 191 -18.75 -1.35 23.12
N LEU A 192 -17.65 -2.10 23.02
CA LEU A 192 -17.32 -3.25 23.86
C LEU A 192 -16.57 -2.85 25.15
N ASP A 193 -16.00 -1.63 25.18
CA ASP A 193 -15.31 -1.04 26.32
C ASP A 193 -16.05 -1.13 27.69
N PRO A 194 -17.39 -0.92 27.80
CA PRO A 194 -18.09 -1.08 29.08
C PRO A 194 -18.11 -2.52 29.63
N LEU A 195 -17.84 -3.53 28.80
CA LEU A 195 -17.73 -4.93 29.22
C LEU A 195 -16.28 -5.31 29.58
N MET A 196 -15.28 -4.59 29.05
CA MET A 196 -13.86 -4.90 29.21
C MET A 196 -13.15 -3.85 30.08
N MET A 197 -13.38 -3.91 31.40
CA MET A 197 -12.59 -3.28 32.47
C MET A 197 -11.69 -2.06 32.06
N ASN A 198 -12.27 -0.89 31.77
CA ASN A 198 -11.64 0.45 31.81
C ASN A 198 -10.24 0.64 31.17
N VAL A 199 -9.79 -0.22 30.27
CA VAL A 199 -8.49 -0.07 29.61
C VAL A 199 -8.71 0.50 28.22
N PRO A 200 -8.21 1.72 27.92
CA PRO A 200 -8.33 2.29 26.58
C PRO A 200 -7.52 1.46 25.58
N LEU A 201 -8.21 0.56 24.88
CA LEU A 201 -7.66 -0.21 23.77
C LEU A 201 -7.64 0.68 22.53
N GLY A 202 -6.57 1.47 22.39
CA GLY A 202 -6.32 2.25 21.19
C GLY A 202 -5.85 1.34 20.05
N ILE A 203 -6.70 1.14 19.03
CA ILE A 203 -6.27 0.62 17.74
C ILE A 203 -5.85 1.78 16.87
N GLU A 204 -4.60 1.75 16.44
CA GLU A 204 -4.03 2.75 15.55
C GLU A 204 -3.54 2.07 14.26
N GLY A 205 -4.01 2.58 13.12
CA GLY A 205 -3.43 2.21 11.83
C GLY A 205 -2.24 3.10 11.51
N SER A 206 -1.07 2.50 11.28
CA SER A 206 0.11 3.21 10.80
C SER A 206 0.51 2.73 9.40
N PHE A 207 1.02 3.64 8.58
CA PHE A 207 1.51 3.31 7.24
C PHE A 207 2.95 2.82 7.33
N GLY A 208 3.23 1.69 6.68
CA GLY A 208 4.55 1.09 6.64
C GLY A 208 5.48 1.77 5.64
N ILE A 209 6.74 1.35 5.64
CA ILE A 209 7.78 1.90 4.77
C ILE A 209 7.48 1.71 3.29
N GLY A 210 6.80 0.62 2.90
CA GLY A 210 6.41 0.35 1.52
C GLY A 210 5.49 1.42 0.95
N TYR A 211 4.54 1.90 1.75
CA TYR A 211 3.64 2.99 1.35
C TYR A 211 4.39 4.30 1.11
N ILE A 212 5.25 4.69 2.06
CA ILE A 212 6.04 5.93 1.98
C ILE A 212 7.00 5.87 0.77
N CYS A 213 7.68 4.72 0.60
CA CYS A 213 8.56 4.42 -0.52
C CYS A 213 7.83 4.54 -1.86
N ALA A 214 6.61 4.00 -1.98
CA ALA A 214 5.83 4.07 -3.20
C ALA A 214 5.42 5.51 -3.55
N ILE A 215 4.95 6.29 -2.56
CA ILE A 215 4.62 7.71 -2.76
C ILE A 215 5.84 8.50 -3.21
N ALA A 216 6.95 8.38 -2.50
CA ALA A 216 8.17 9.10 -2.83
C ALA A 216 8.65 8.75 -4.24
N SER A 217 8.56 7.47 -4.62
CA SER A 217 8.95 6.98 -5.94
C SER A 217 8.06 7.53 -7.06
N PHE A 218 6.74 7.55 -6.87
CA PHE A 218 5.84 8.15 -7.85
C PHE A 218 6.06 9.67 -7.95
N ALA A 219 6.20 10.37 -6.83
CA ALA A 219 6.46 11.81 -6.82
C ALA A 219 7.77 12.16 -7.54
N LEU A 220 8.83 11.39 -7.27
CA LEU A 220 10.12 11.55 -7.95
C LEU A 220 9.99 11.28 -9.46
N ALA A 221 9.30 10.21 -9.86
CA ALA A 221 9.07 9.89 -11.26
C ALA A 221 8.32 11.03 -12.00
N GLY A 222 7.30 11.59 -11.37
CA GLY A 222 6.52 12.71 -11.91
C GLY A 222 7.34 14.00 -12.02
N LEU A 223 8.13 14.32 -11.00
CA LEU A 223 9.01 15.48 -11.00
C LEU A 223 10.08 15.37 -12.09
N LEU A 224 10.74 14.21 -12.20
CA LEU A 224 11.74 13.96 -13.24
C LEU A 224 11.13 14.00 -14.65
N ALA A 225 9.92 13.46 -14.83
CA ALA A 225 9.20 13.53 -16.10
C ALA A 225 8.81 14.98 -16.44
N PHE A 226 8.35 15.77 -15.46
CA PHE A 226 7.98 17.16 -15.66
C PHE A 226 9.17 18.05 -16.03
N LEU A 227 10.31 17.88 -15.34
CA LEU A 227 11.52 18.67 -15.58
C LEU A 227 12.27 18.30 -16.86
N ARG A 228 11.89 17.20 -17.55
CA ARG A 228 12.53 16.80 -18.79
C ARG A 228 12.26 17.88 -19.87
N PRO A 229 13.30 18.46 -20.50
CA PRO A 229 13.09 19.44 -21.55
C PRO A 229 12.35 18.78 -22.73
N GLY A 230 11.21 19.36 -23.11
CA GLY A 230 10.47 18.94 -24.28
C GLY A 230 11.32 19.13 -25.53
N LYS A 231 11.21 18.21 -26.50
CA LYS A 231 11.75 18.47 -27.84
C LYS A 231 10.94 19.64 -28.41
N SER A 232 11.56 20.81 -28.58
CA SER A 232 10.87 21.94 -29.20
C SER A 232 10.34 21.50 -30.57
N PRO A 233 9.07 21.75 -30.91
CA PRO A 233 8.48 21.37 -32.20
C PRO A 233 9.16 22.01 -33.43
N ASP A 234 10.07 22.95 -33.23
CA ASP A 234 10.46 23.93 -34.26
C ASP A 234 11.54 23.49 -35.25
N ALA A 235 12.06 22.26 -35.15
CA ALA A 235 13.09 21.79 -36.09
C ALA A 235 12.55 21.22 -37.42
N ILE A 236 11.24 21.29 -37.69
CA ILE A 236 10.63 20.72 -38.92
C ILE A 236 10.26 21.79 -39.96
N VAL A 237 10.26 23.09 -39.62
CA VAL A 237 9.92 24.16 -40.59
C VAL A 237 11.20 24.73 -41.20
N GLY A 238 11.81 23.97 -42.11
CA GLY A 238 13.02 24.40 -42.79
C GLY A 238 13.49 23.52 -43.93
N ASN A 239 12.61 22.70 -44.52
CA ASN A 239 12.88 22.22 -45.88
C ASN A 239 12.68 23.42 -46.81
N GLY A 240 13.73 24.22 -46.93
CA GLY A 240 13.90 25.10 -48.07
C GLY A 240 13.82 24.26 -49.32
N GLU A 241 12.67 24.30 -49.99
CA GLU A 241 12.64 24.01 -51.41
C GLU A 241 13.69 24.93 -52.06
N PRO A 242 14.69 24.38 -52.77
CA PRO A 242 15.58 25.21 -53.56
C PRO A 242 14.72 25.91 -54.63
N LYS A 243 14.57 27.23 -54.53
CA LYS A 243 14.08 28.06 -55.63
C LYS A 243 14.94 27.76 -56.85
N ARG A 244 14.41 27.02 -57.82
CA ARG A 244 14.96 26.97 -59.18
C ARG A 244 14.79 28.36 -59.79
N VAL A 245 15.92 29.03 -60.02
CA VAL A 245 16.03 30.17 -60.93
C VAL A 245 16.23 29.64 -62.34
#